data_AF-A0A6C0KXV1-F1
#
_entry.id   AF-A0A6C0KXV1-F1
#
_cell.length_a   1.000
_cell.length_b   1.000
_cell.length_c   1.000
_cell.angle_alpha   90.00
_cell.angle_beta   90.00
_cell.angle_gamma   90.00
#
_symmetry.space_group_name_H-M   'P 1'
#
loop_
_entity.id
_entity.type
_entity.pdbx_description
1 polymer ?
#
loop_
_entity_poly.entity_id
_entity_poly.type
_entity_poly.pdbx_seq_one_letter_code
_entity_poly.pdbx_strand_id
1 'polypeptide(L)'
;MECSAIDKLRGPKVLDMSIFDWTTSLLGAYLLGAAFKLQGTVKWILFIIGWILFGILAHAFFGVNTMLGFYLGINPKPNRSKQCNLF
;
A
#
# COMPACT_ATOMS: atom_id res chain seq x y z
N MET A 1 -13.16 -22.05 -9.31
CA MET A 1 -12.18 -21.65 -8.27
C MET A 1 -12.95 -20.86 -7.23
N GLU A 2 -13.02 -21.36 -6.00
CA GLU A 2 -13.61 -20.60 -4.89
C GLU A 2 -12.57 -19.59 -4.38
N CYS A 3 -12.91 -18.31 -4.42
CA CYS A 3 -12.07 -17.25 -3.85
C CYS A 3 -12.22 -17.25 -2.32
N SER A 4 -11.10 -17.19 -1.59
CA SER A 4 -11.13 -17.11 -0.13
C SER A 4 -11.72 -15.78 0.35
N ALA A 5 -12.15 -15.70 1.62
CA ALA A 5 -12.64 -14.46 2.21
C ALA A 5 -11.58 -13.33 2.13
N ILE A 6 -10.29 -13.68 2.21
CA ILE A 6 -9.18 -12.73 2.09
C ILE A 6 -9.07 -12.20 0.65
N ASP A 7 -9.27 -13.06 -0.35
CA ASP A 7 -9.21 -12.64 -1.77
C ASP A 7 -10.33 -11.64 -2.10
N LYS A 8 -11.51 -11.80 -1.49
CA LYS A 8 -12.62 -10.84 -1.62
C LYS A 8 -12.30 -9.49 -1.00
N LEU A 9 -11.68 -9.48 0.18
CA LEU A 9 -11.25 -8.24 0.86
C LEU A 9 -10.12 -7.52 0.10
N ARG A 10 -9.29 -8.26 -0.64
CA ARG A 10 -8.21 -7.72 -1.48
C ARG A 10 -8.66 -7.31 -2.89
N GLY A 11 -9.94 -7.51 -3.22
CA GLY A 11 -10.52 -7.18 -4.53
C GLY A 11 -10.56 -5.68 -4.81
N PRO A 12 -11.14 -4.83 -3.93
CA PRO A 12 -11.13 -3.38 -4.10
C PRO A 12 -9.71 -2.83 -4.01
N LYS A 13 -9.25 -2.14 -5.05
CA LYS A 13 -7.87 -1.65 -5.17
C LYS A 13 -7.80 -0.16 -5.49
N VAL A 14 -6.82 0.52 -4.90
CA VAL A 14 -6.42 1.90 -5.23
C VAL A 14 -4.93 1.89 -5.54
N LEU A 15 -4.54 2.40 -6.71
CA LEU A 15 -3.15 2.33 -7.20
C LEU A 15 -2.57 0.90 -7.18
N ASP A 16 -3.43 -0.10 -7.41
CA ASP A 16 -3.13 -1.54 -7.42
C ASP A 16 -2.76 -2.19 -6.08
N MET A 17 -2.72 -1.42 -5.01
CA MET A 17 -2.76 -1.99 -3.68
C MET A 17 -4.20 -2.18 -3.26
N SER A 18 -4.49 -3.25 -2.52
CA SER A 18 -5.84 -3.40 -1.99
C SER A 18 -6.13 -2.29 -0.99
N ILE A 19 -7.38 -1.85 -0.91
CA ILE A 19 -7.80 -0.86 0.09
C ILE A 19 -7.47 -1.37 1.49
N PHE A 20 -7.61 -2.69 1.70
CA PHE A 20 -7.19 -3.35 2.94
C PHE A 20 -5.69 -3.17 3.23
N ASP A 21 -4.81 -3.30 2.24
CA ASP A 21 -3.38 -3.08 2.44
C ASP A 21 -3.06 -1.60 2.76
N TRP A 22 -3.79 -0.66 2.15
CA TRP A 22 -3.68 0.76 2.48
C TRP A 22 -4.12 1.07 3.91
N THR A 23 -5.29 0.57 4.33
CA THR A 23 -5.81 0.84 5.68
C THR A 23 -4.95 0.19 6.75
N THR A 24 -4.48 -1.04 6.54
CA THR A 24 -3.56 -1.72 7.46
C THR A 24 -2.21 -1.02 7.53
N SER A 25 -1.65 -0.55 6.40
CA SER A 25 -0.41 0.22 6.37
C SER A 25 -0.55 1.56 7.11
N LEU A 26 -1.64 2.31 6.87
CA LEU A 26 -1.90 3.58 7.55
C LEU A 26 -2.17 3.40 9.05
N LEU A 27 -2.85 2.32 9.44
CA LEU A 27 -3.01 1.96 10.84
C LEU A 27 -1.66 1.67 11.50
N GLY A 28 -0.79 0.92 10.83
CA GLY A 28 0.58 0.68 11.28
C GLY A 28 1.38 1.98 11.43
N ALA A 29 1.28 2.88 10.45
CA ALA A 29 1.89 4.21 10.52
C ALA A 29 1.37 5.00 11.72
N TYR A 30 0.06 4.99 11.96
CA TYR A 30 -0.53 5.66 13.12
C TYR A 30 -0.01 5.09 14.45
N LEU A 31 0.02 3.77 14.60
CA LEU A 31 0.51 3.11 15.81
C LEU A 31 1.99 3.44 16.08
N LEU A 32 2.83 3.42 15.04
CA LEU A 32 4.23 3.82 15.14
C LEU A 32 4.38 5.29 15.49
N GLY A 33 3.64 6.18 14.82
CA GLY A 33 3.67 7.61 15.12
C GLY A 33 3.24 7.91 16.56
N ALA A 34 2.25 7.18 17.08
CA ALA A 34 1.84 7.26 18.47
C ALA A 34 2.91 6.74 19.44
N ALA A 35 3.59 5.62 19.11
CA ALA A 35 4.69 5.08 19.90
C ALA A 35 5.89 6.04 19.99
N PHE A 36 6.20 6.75 18.90
CA PHE A 36 7.20 7.83 18.87
C PHE A 36 6.69 9.16 19.45
N LYS A 37 5.46 9.20 19.97
CA LYS A 37 4.83 10.39 20.57
C LYS A 37 4.86 11.59 19.61
N LEU A 38 4.58 11.37 18.33
CA LEU A 38 4.49 12.45 17.35
C LEU A 38 3.34 13.39 17.69
N GLN A 39 3.67 14.66 17.89
CA GLN A 39 2.73 15.72 18.18
C GLN A 39 2.82 16.84 17.14
N GLY A 40 1.67 17.36 16.74
CA GLY A 40 1.55 18.44 15.77
C GLY A 40 1.38 17.95 14.33
N THR A 41 0.51 18.64 13.60
CA THR A 41 0.06 18.27 12.25
C THR A 41 1.22 18.14 11.26
N VAL A 42 2.19 19.07 11.31
CA VAL A 42 3.33 19.07 10.38
C VAL A 42 4.18 17.81 10.52
N LYS A 43 4.45 17.37 11.75
CA LYS A 43 5.25 16.15 12.01
C LYS A 43 4.51 14.90 11.51
N TRP A 44 3.19 14.86 11.68
CA TRP A 44 2.36 13.78 11.15
C TRP A 44 2.36 13.74 9.62
N ILE A 45 2.23 14.89 8.96
CA ILE A 45 2.30 14.97 7.49
C ILE A 45 3.65 14.46 6.99
N LEU A 46 4.76 14.96 7.56
CA LEU A 46 6.11 14.52 7.18
C LEU A 46 6.32 13.03 7.43
N PHE A 47 5.81 12.51 8.55
CA PHE A 47 5.91 11.09 8.87
C PHE A 47 5.14 10.22 7.88
N ILE A 48 3.90 10.59 7.53
CA ILE A 48 3.10 9.86 6.53
C ILE A 48 3.74 9.90 5.15
N ILE A 49 4.28 11.04 4.73
CA ILE A 49 5.04 11.14 3.47
C ILE A 49 6.26 10.19 3.52
N GLY A 50 7.02 10.22 4.61
CA GLY A 50 8.15 9.30 4.81
C GLY A 50 7.73 7.84 4.81
N TRP A 51 6.58 7.51 5.40
CA TRP A 51 6.02 6.15 5.42
C TRP A 51 5.65 5.66 4.02
N ILE A 52 5.04 6.50 3.20
CA ILE A 52 4.70 6.19 1.81
C ILE A 52 5.98 5.97 0.99
N LEU A 53 6.98 6.85 1.14
CA LEU A 53 8.28 6.71 0.47
C LEU A 53 8.99 5.42 0.89
N PHE A 54 9.00 5.10 2.19
CA PHE A 54 9.51 3.84 2.69
C PHE A 54 8.79 2.64 2.06
N GLY A 55 7.46 2.70 1.96
CA GLY A 55 6.66 1.69 1.28
C GLY A 55 7.08 1.51 -0.18
N ILE A 56 7.22 2.60 -0.95
CA ILE A 56 7.68 2.56 -2.35
C ILE A 56 9.04 1.87 -2.45
N LEU A 57 10.00 2.28 -1.62
CA LEU A 57 11.35 1.71 -1.62
C LEU A 57 11.35 0.23 -1.21
N ALA A 58 10.56 -0.15 -0.22
CA ALA A 58 10.42 -1.54 0.18
C ALA A 58 9.88 -2.40 -0.98
N HIS A 59 8.81 -1.95 -1.65
CA HIS A 59 8.27 -2.66 -2.82
C HIS A 59 9.30 -2.77 -3.94
N ALA A 60 10.06 -1.70 -4.23
CA ALA A 60 11.13 -1.73 -5.21
C ALA A 60 12.24 -2.72 -4.83
N PHE A 61 12.69 -2.71 -3.57
CA PHE A 61 13.73 -3.59 -3.06
C PHE A 61 13.33 -5.07 -3.11
N PHE A 62 12.08 -5.39 -2.77
CA PHE A 62 11.55 -6.75 -2.82
C PHE A 62 11.04 -7.15 -4.22
N GLY A 63 11.22 -6.32 -5.25
CA GLY A 63 10.79 -6.60 -6.62
C GLY A 63 9.28 -6.68 -6.81
N VAL A 64 8.50 -6.07 -5.91
CA VAL A 64 7.05 -6.04 -5.98
C VAL A 64 6.59 -4.94 -6.93
N ASN A 65 6.06 -5.35 -8.09
CA ASN A 65 5.55 -4.42 -9.09
C ASN A 65 4.19 -3.84 -8.67
N THR A 66 4.16 -2.55 -8.34
CA THR A 66 2.93 -1.80 -8.02
C THR A 66 2.63 -0.77 -9.10
N MET A 67 1.37 -0.35 -9.26
CA MET A 67 1.06 0.75 -10.20
C MET A 67 1.68 2.07 -9.75
N LEU A 68 1.81 2.31 -8.45
CA LEU A 68 2.52 3.48 -7.94
C LEU A 68 3.98 3.48 -8.41
N GLY A 69 4.68 2.33 -8.31
CA GLY A 69 6.03 2.18 -8.86
C GLY A 69 6.09 2.36 -10.37
N PHE A 70 5.08 1.91 -11.11
CA PHE A 70 4.96 2.15 -12.55
C PHE A 70 4.80 3.64 -12.89
N TYR A 71 3.91 4.36 -12.19
CA TYR A 71 3.74 5.81 -12.40
C TYR A 71 5.00 6.62 -12.05
N LEU A 72 5.79 6.13 -11.10
CA LEU A 72 7.09 6.71 -10.73
C LEU A 72 8.23 6.28 -11.66
N GLY A 73 7.98 5.41 -12.65
CA GLY A 73 8.99 4.93 -13.59
C GLY A 73 9.99 3.94 -12.99
N ILE A 74 9.69 3.36 -11.83
CA ILE A 74 10.57 2.45 -11.10
C ILE A 74 10.39 1.00 -11.59
N ASN A 75 9.15 0.59 -11.88
CA ASN A 75 8.79 -0.80 -12.17
C ASN A 75 7.99 -0.91 -13.48
N PRO A 76 8.05 -2.05 -14.19
CA PRO A 76 7.15 -2.31 -15.31
C PRO A 76 5.69 -2.41 -14.84
N LYS A 77 4.75 -2.15 -15.76
CA LYS A 77 3.33 -2.26 -15.48
C LYS A 77 3.01 -3.68 -14.99
N PRO A 78 2.40 -3.86 -13.80
CA PRO A 78 2.11 -5.18 -13.26
C PRO A 78 1.10 -5.92 -14.15
N ASN A 79 1.39 -7.19 -14.45
CA ASN A 79 0.48 -8.07 -15.19
C ASN A 79 -0.58 -8.63 -14.22
N ARG A 80 -1.85 -8.36 -14.48
CA ARG A 80 -2.96 -8.76 -13.60
C ARG A 80 -3.81 -9.83 -14.26
N SER A 81 -3.72 -11.07 -13.78
CA SER A 81 -4.81 -12.05 -13.98
C SER A 81 -5.97 -11.66 -13.05
N LYS A 82 -7.13 -11.38 -13.63
CA LYS A 82 -8.39 -11.14 -12.90
C LYS A 82 -8.90 -12.45 -12.31
N GLN A 83 -8.26 -13.00 -11.28
CA GLN A 83 -8.70 -14.31 -10.77
C GLN A 83 -9.85 -14.24 -9.75
N CYS A 84 -10.18 -13.07 -9.19
CA CYS A 84 -11.31 -12.93 -8.24
C CYS A 84 -12.09 -11.59 -8.31
N ASN A 85 -11.90 -10.77 -9.36
CA ASN A 85 -12.63 -9.50 -9.50
C ASN A 85 -13.95 -9.72 -10.24
N LEU A 86 -15.02 -10.03 -9.49
CA LEU A 86 -16.36 -9.60 -9.90
C LEU A 86 -16.45 -8.11 -9.55
N PHE A 87 -16.86 -7.30 -10.52
CA PHE A 87 -16.87 -5.82 -10.56
C PHE A 87 -15.56 -5.19 -11.08
#